data_AF-A0A7J9E3N4-F1
#
_entry.id   AF-A0A7J9E3N4-F1
#
_cell.length_a   1.000
_cell.length_b   1.000
_cell.length_c   1.000
_cell.angle_alpha   90.00
_cell.angle_beta   90.00
_cell.angle_gamma   90.00
#
_symmetry.space_group_name_H-M   'P 1'
#
loop_
_entity.id
_entity.type
_entity.pdbx_description
1 polymer ?
#
loop_
_entity_poly.entity_id
_entity_poly.type
_entity_poly.pdbx_seq_one_letter_code
_entity_poly.pdbx_strand_id
1 'polypeptide(L)'
;VEGGSYVSIKVCWSQKLPYKDGQFCLTVPFSFPTYVIPVGKKIPKREKIQLNVNSGSGTELMIQCSSHPLKELSREVRKLSFVYEAEVPAWSTSDLDFAYTVTSSDLFGGVLLQSPALRDFDEREMFCLYLFPGNKQIRRVRSLGIVEGVVDAEIRILGLQDT
;
A
#
# COMPACT_ATOMS: atom_id res chain seq x y z
N VAL A 1 18.72 15.11 19.55
CA VAL A 1 17.39 15.74 19.54
C VAL A 1 17.24 16.44 20.87
N GLU A 2 17.03 17.76 20.87
CA GLU A 2 16.84 18.54 22.11
C GLU A 2 15.40 18.42 22.61
N GLY A 3 15.17 18.64 23.90
CA GLY A 3 13.82 18.65 24.46
C GLY A 3 12.96 19.74 23.80
N GLY A 4 11.72 19.38 23.42
CA GLY A 4 10.80 20.30 22.73
C GLY A 4 10.98 20.39 21.21
N SER A 5 11.89 19.60 20.63
CA SER A 5 12.05 19.52 19.17
C SER A 5 10.96 18.67 18.52
N TYR A 6 10.50 19.08 17.33
CA TYR A 6 9.67 18.25 16.46
C TYR A 6 10.53 17.29 15.66
N VAL A 7 10.17 16.00 15.65
CA VAL A 7 10.82 14.98 14.85
C VAL A 7 9.83 14.50 13.79
N SER A 8 10.25 14.54 12.53
CA SER A 8 9.50 13.99 11.41
C SER A 8 10.36 12.93 10.71
N ILE A 9 9.76 11.78 10.42
CA ILE A 9 10.42 10.66 9.77
C ILE A 9 9.59 10.32 8.53
N LYS A 10 10.24 10.31 7.37
CA LYS A 10 9.65 9.82 6.13
C LYS A 10 10.44 8.59 5.67
N VAL A 11 9.73 7.50 5.43
CA VAL A 11 10.29 6.24 4.91
C VAL A 11 9.60 5.95 3.58
N CYS A 12 10.39 5.64 2.56
CA CYS A 12 9.89 5.21 1.26
C CYS A 12 10.49 3.85 0.94
N TRP A 13 9.69 2.92 0.43
CA TRP A 13 10.16 1.62 -0.04
C TRP A 13 9.32 1.15 -1.22
N SER A 14 9.83 0.13 -1.92
CA SER A 14 9.10 -0.59 -2.97
C SER A 14 9.23 -2.08 -2.73
N GLN A 15 8.19 -2.84 -3.09
CA GLN A 15 8.21 -4.30 -3.00
C GLN A 15 7.32 -4.93 -4.06
N LYS A 16 7.63 -6.17 -4.42
CA LYS A 16 6.74 -7.00 -5.23
C LYS A 16 5.57 -7.47 -4.37
N LEU A 17 4.35 -7.34 -4.88
CA LEU A 17 3.16 -7.82 -4.17
C LEU A 17 3.04 -9.35 -4.29
N PRO A 18 2.99 -10.10 -3.18
CA PRO A 18 2.74 -11.53 -3.24
C PRO A 18 1.34 -11.82 -3.81
N TYR A 19 1.27 -12.85 -4.65
CA TYR A 19 0.01 -13.40 -5.15
C TYR A 19 -0.27 -14.74 -4.49
N LYS A 20 -1.34 -14.81 -3.67
CA LYS A 20 -1.70 -15.98 -2.89
C LYS A 20 -3.21 -16.21 -2.99
N ASP A 21 -3.60 -17.48 -3.18
CA ASP A 21 -5.00 -17.91 -3.20
C ASP A 21 -5.90 -17.08 -4.14
N GLY A 22 -5.34 -16.65 -5.28
CA GLY A 22 -6.06 -15.87 -6.29
C GLY A 22 -5.99 -14.35 -6.12
N GLN A 23 -5.32 -13.83 -5.08
CA GLN A 23 -5.37 -12.43 -4.67
C GLN A 23 -3.97 -11.84 -4.53
N PHE A 24 -3.86 -10.52 -4.74
CA PHE A 24 -2.69 -9.75 -4.34
C PHE A 24 -2.83 -9.35 -2.89
N CYS A 25 -1.78 -9.54 -2.11
CA CYS A 25 -1.74 -9.18 -0.70
C CYS A 25 -0.68 -8.11 -0.46
N LEU A 26 -1.02 -7.12 0.36
CA LEU A 26 -0.12 -6.10 0.85
C LEU A 26 -0.19 -6.13 2.37
N THR A 27 0.98 -6.29 3.00
CA THR A 27 1.16 -6.10 4.43
C THR A 27 2.19 -5.00 4.64
N VAL A 28 1.81 -3.97 5.40
CA VAL A 28 2.67 -2.85 5.78
C VAL A 28 2.72 -2.78 7.30
N PRO A 29 3.92 -2.83 7.92
CA PRO A 29 4.05 -2.59 9.35
C PRO A 29 3.41 -1.26 9.73
N PHE A 30 2.37 -1.32 10.56
CA PHE A 30 1.62 -0.14 11.03
C PHE A 30 1.39 -0.20 12.55
N SER A 31 2.10 -1.10 13.22
CA SER A 31 2.13 -1.22 14.66
C SER A 31 3.31 -0.42 15.25
N PHE A 32 3.06 0.26 16.37
CA PHE A 32 4.07 1.10 17.04
C PHE A 32 4.44 0.53 18.42
N PRO A 33 5.71 0.16 18.65
CA PRO A 33 6.16 -0.34 19.95
C PRO A 33 5.96 0.67 21.07
N THR A 34 5.69 0.19 22.29
CA THR A 34 5.42 1.08 23.44
C THR A 34 6.55 2.05 23.76
N TYR A 35 7.81 1.67 23.49
CA TYR A 35 8.97 2.52 23.75
C TYR A 35 9.13 3.69 22.76
N VAL A 36 8.42 3.69 21.61
CA VAL A 36 8.38 4.86 20.70
C VAL A 36 7.22 5.79 21.01
N ILE A 37 6.34 5.42 21.93
CA ILE A 37 5.19 6.23 22.33
C ILE A 37 5.66 7.19 23.44
N PRO A 38 5.66 8.51 23.21
CA PRO A 38 6.13 9.46 24.21
C PRO A 38 5.30 9.35 25.49
N VAL A 39 6.00 9.14 26.61
CA VAL A 39 5.42 9.01 27.94
C VAL A 39 5.24 10.41 28.53
N GLY A 40 4.02 10.94 28.50
CA GLY A 40 3.69 12.23 29.11
C GLY A 40 2.71 13.08 28.28
N LYS A 41 1.82 13.81 28.98
CA LYS A 41 0.70 14.66 28.50
C LYS A 41 -0.23 14.01 27.45
N LYS A 42 -1.47 14.50 27.40
CA LYS A 42 -2.48 14.09 26.41
C LYS A 42 -2.14 14.68 25.04
N ILE A 43 -1.10 14.16 24.39
CA ILE A 43 -0.77 14.56 23.02
C ILE A 43 -1.84 13.92 22.10
N PRO A 44 -2.54 14.72 21.28
CA PRO A 44 -3.47 14.18 20.29
C PRO A 44 -2.69 13.31 19.32
N LYS A 45 -3.17 12.09 19.10
CA LYS A 45 -2.57 11.17 18.13
C LYS A 45 -3.49 11.12 16.93
N ARG A 46 -2.93 11.30 15.74
CA ARG A 46 -3.65 11.20 14.49
C ARG A 46 -2.99 10.16 13.62
N GLU A 47 -3.79 9.24 13.15
CA GLU A 47 -3.38 8.23 12.19
C GLU A 47 -3.96 8.56 10.83
N LYS A 48 -3.16 8.35 9.79
CA LYS A 48 -3.59 8.47 8.41
C LYS A 48 -2.97 7.34 7.60
N ILE A 49 -3.81 6.67 6.82
CA ILE A 49 -3.39 5.70 5.81
C ILE A 49 -3.96 6.18 4.49
N GLN A 50 -3.11 6.31 3.48
CA GLN A 50 -3.56 6.54 2.12
C GLN A 50 -3.07 5.37 1.27
N LEU A 51 -4.00 4.73 0.55
CA LEU A 51 -3.70 3.57 -0.27
C LEU A 51 -4.18 3.81 -1.68
N ASN A 52 -3.26 3.77 -2.63
CA ASN A 52 -3.57 3.85 -4.06
C ASN A 52 -3.21 2.53 -4.71
N VAL A 53 -4.18 1.94 -5.39
CA VAL A 53 -4.04 0.66 -6.10
C VAL A 53 -4.16 0.94 -7.58
N ASN A 54 -3.23 0.43 -8.38
CA ASN A 54 -3.28 0.49 -9.83
C ASN A 54 -2.92 -0.87 -10.39
N SER A 55 -3.83 -1.49 -11.15
CA SER A 55 -3.62 -2.81 -11.72
C SER A 55 -2.71 -2.81 -12.95
N GLY A 56 -2.38 -1.63 -13.50
CA GLY A 56 -1.65 -1.48 -14.77
C GLY A 56 -2.38 -2.06 -15.99
N SER A 57 -3.56 -2.61 -15.80
CA SER A 57 -4.33 -3.42 -16.75
C SER A 57 -5.73 -2.85 -16.91
N GLY A 58 -6.37 -3.07 -18.07
CA GLY A 58 -7.73 -2.57 -18.34
C GLY A 58 -8.85 -3.31 -17.60
N THR A 59 -8.50 -4.14 -16.62
CA THR A 59 -9.39 -5.05 -15.90
C THR A 59 -9.79 -4.48 -14.54
N GLU A 60 -11.02 -4.75 -14.14
CA GLU A 60 -11.62 -4.22 -12.91
C GLU A 60 -10.93 -4.77 -11.65
N LEU A 61 -10.77 -3.88 -10.66
CA LEU A 61 -10.24 -4.18 -9.34
C LEU A 61 -11.37 -4.49 -8.35
N MET A 62 -11.23 -5.57 -7.60
CA MET A 62 -12.17 -5.94 -6.53
C MET A 62 -11.43 -6.12 -5.20
N ILE A 63 -11.80 -5.32 -4.20
CA ILE A 63 -11.25 -5.42 -2.84
C ILE A 63 -11.79 -6.68 -2.19
N GLN A 64 -10.91 -7.44 -1.53
CA GLN A 64 -11.29 -8.65 -0.79
C GLN A 64 -11.23 -8.43 0.71
N CYS A 65 -10.19 -7.76 1.21
CA CYS A 65 -10.06 -7.47 2.62
C CYS A 65 -9.28 -6.18 2.89
N SER A 66 -9.56 -5.59 4.05
CA SER A 66 -8.79 -4.51 4.65
C SER A 66 -8.83 -4.68 6.17
N SER A 67 -7.67 -4.61 6.81
CA SER A 67 -7.51 -4.59 8.27
C SER A 67 -8.02 -3.29 8.91
N HIS A 68 -8.06 -2.19 8.16
CA HIS A 68 -8.43 -0.87 8.63
C HIS A 68 -9.71 -0.36 7.93
N PRO A 69 -10.50 0.52 8.58
CA PRO A 69 -11.74 1.06 8.01
C PRO A 69 -11.43 2.13 6.96
N LEU A 70 -10.95 1.68 5.81
CA LEU A 70 -10.61 2.49 4.65
C LEU A 70 -11.89 3.04 3.98
N LYS A 71 -11.90 4.34 3.69
CA LYS A 71 -12.94 5.00 2.89
C LYS A 71 -12.47 5.15 1.45
N GLU A 72 -13.30 4.77 0.49
CA GLU A 72 -13.01 4.97 -0.93
C GLU A 72 -13.04 6.45 -1.29
N LEU A 73 -11.98 6.94 -1.93
CA LEU A 73 -11.85 8.30 -2.44
C LEU A 73 -12.18 8.39 -3.92
N SER A 74 -11.73 7.41 -4.70
CA SER A 74 -11.99 7.36 -6.14
C SER A 74 -11.93 5.92 -6.66
N ARG A 75 -12.66 5.71 -7.76
CA ARG A 75 -12.70 4.46 -8.50
C ARG A 75 -12.71 4.72 -10.00
N GLU A 76 -11.69 4.20 -10.64
CA GLU A 76 -11.58 4.02 -12.08
C GLU A 76 -11.44 2.52 -12.35
N VAL A 77 -11.68 2.06 -13.59
CA VAL A 77 -11.59 0.64 -13.96
C VAL A 77 -10.28 -0.01 -13.50
N ARG A 78 -9.16 0.72 -13.61
CA ARG A 78 -7.81 0.23 -13.30
C ARG A 78 -7.22 0.77 -11.99
N LYS A 79 -7.88 1.73 -11.34
CA LYS A 79 -7.33 2.45 -10.19
C LYS A 79 -8.35 2.61 -9.09
N LEU A 80 -7.92 2.36 -7.86
CA LEU A 80 -8.70 2.63 -6.66
C LEU A 80 -7.86 3.45 -5.68
N SER A 81 -8.48 4.41 -5.02
CA SER A 81 -7.83 5.19 -3.97
C SER A 81 -8.66 5.13 -2.69
N PHE A 82 -7.99 4.95 -1.57
CA PHE A 82 -8.59 4.88 -0.24
C PHE A 82 -7.88 5.78 0.75
N VAL A 83 -8.62 6.20 1.77
CA VAL A 83 -8.07 6.89 2.94
C VAL A 83 -8.69 6.37 4.23
N TYR A 84 -7.85 6.23 5.24
CA TYR A 84 -8.26 6.21 6.64
C TYR A 84 -7.62 7.39 7.33
N GLU A 85 -8.39 8.10 8.15
CA GLU A 85 -7.90 9.19 8.96
C GLU A 85 -8.72 9.28 10.24
N ALA A 86 -8.05 9.24 11.39
CA ALA A 86 -8.70 9.30 12.69
C ALA A 86 -7.79 9.92 13.76
N GLU A 87 -8.42 10.61 14.72
CA GLU A 87 -7.80 10.87 16.01
C GLU A 87 -7.98 9.64 16.91
N VAL A 88 -6.87 9.13 17.47
CA VAL A 88 -6.87 7.87 18.21
C VAL A 88 -6.40 8.07 19.65
N PRO A 89 -7.00 7.38 20.63
CA PRO A 89 -6.54 7.46 22.02
C PRO A 89 -5.17 6.79 22.21
N ALA A 90 -4.89 5.75 21.42
CA ALA A 90 -3.64 5.00 21.38
C ALA A 90 -3.29 4.66 19.93
N TRP A 91 -1.99 4.52 19.64
CA TRP A 91 -1.52 4.11 18.32
C TRP A 91 -1.97 2.69 17.97
N SER A 92 -2.07 2.40 16.67
CA SER A 92 -2.41 1.09 16.15
C SER A 92 -1.42 0.05 16.64
N THR A 93 -1.97 -1.11 16.96
CA THR A 93 -1.24 -2.30 17.40
C THR A 93 -1.29 -3.40 16.34
N SER A 94 -1.87 -3.10 15.18
CA SER A 94 -2.05 -4.03 14.07
C SER A 94 -1.42 -3.46 12.82
N ASP A 95 -0.81 -4.34 12.03
CA ASP A 95 -0.27 -3.97 10.73
C ASP A 95 -1.40 -3.72 9.71
N LEU A 96 -1.08 -2.97 8.67
CA LEU A 96 -2.01 -2.77 7.56
C LEU A 96 -1.91 -3.98 6.63
N ASP A 97 -2.91 -4.86 6.73
CA ASP A 97 -3.20 -5.87 5.72
C ASP A 97 -4.28 -5.39 4.75
N PHE A 98 -4.02 -5.59 3.45
CA PHE A 98 -4.93 -5.28 2.35
C PHE A 98 -4.83 -6.36 1.27
N ALA A 99 -5.97 -6.79 0.72
CA ALA A 99 -5.99 -7.69 -0.42
C ALA A 99 -6.99 -7.29 -1.49
N TYR A 100 -6.61 -7.50 -2.74
CA TYR A 100 -7.45 -7.24 -3.90
C TYR A 100 -7.26 -8.30 -4.99
N THR A 101 -8.27 -8.44 -5.83
CA THR A 101 -8.24 -9.27 -7.03
C THR A 101 -8.37 -8.40 -8.27
N VAL A 102 -7.85 -8.94 -9.38
CA VAL A 102 -8.04 -8.40 -10.71
C VAL A 102 -8.96 -9.37 -11.44
N THR A 103 -10.12 -8.92 -11.91
CA THR A 103 -11.08 -9.81 -12.57
C THR A 103 -10.63 -10.09 -14.01
N SER A 104 -10.38 -11.36 -14.33
CA SER A 104 -10.12 -11.79 -15.71
C SER A 104 -10.81 -13.13 -16.00
N SER A 105 -11.53 -13.20 -17.11
CA SER A 105 -12.15 -14.43 -17.64
C SER A 105 -11.11 -15.42 -18.17
N ASP A 106 -9.96 -14.92 -18.63
CA ASP A 106 -8.93 -15.68 -19.32
C ASP A 106 -7.53 -15.43 -18.72
N LEU A 107 -6.55 -16.23 -19.15
CA LEU A 107 -5.14 -15.96 -18.82
C LEU A 107 -4.81 -14.54 -19.29
N PHE A 108 -4.40 -13.69 -18.37
CA PHE A 108 -4.15 -12.29 -18.66
C PHE A 108 -2.72 -11.93 -18.28
N GLY A 109 -1.97 -11.38 -19.21
CA GLY A 109 -0.60 -10.95 -18.97
C GLY A 109 -0.22 -9.82 -19.90
N GLY A 110 0.86 -9.14 -19.57
CA GLY A 110 1.30 -7.99 -20.33
C GLY A 110 2.70 -7.54 -19.96
N VAL A 111 3.13 -6.50 -20.66
CA VAL A 111 4.38 -5.81 -20.41
C VAL A 111 4.04 -4.38 -20.02
N LEU A 112 4.45 -3.96 -18.83
CA LEU A 112 4.47 -2.53 -18.48
C LEU A 112 5.83 -2.00 -18.85
N LEU A 113 5.88 -0.96 -19.67
CA LEU A 113 7.10 -0.19 -19.91
C LEU A 113 7.01 1.09 -19.08
N GLN A 114 7.99 1.30 -18.21
CA GLN A 114 8.11 2.48 -17.39
C GLN A 114 9.30 3.30 -17.89
N SER A 115 9.00 4.52 -18.34
CA SER A 115 10.03 5.49 -18.70
C SER A 115 10.85 5.89 -17.47
N PRO A 116 12.13 6.23 -17.64
CA PRO A 116 12.99 6.66 -16.54
C PRO A 116 12.37 7.85 -15.80
N ALA A 117 12.53 7.89 -14.48
CA ALA A 117 12.11 9.07 -13.73
C ALA A 117 12.97 10.27 -14.13
N LEU A 118 12.40 11.48 -14.08
CA LEU A 118 13.19 12.71 -14.20
C LEU A 118 14.26 12.71 -13.10
N ARG A 119 15.53 12.48 -13.48
CA ARG A 119 16.75 12.35 -12.64
C ARG A 119 17.16 10.93 -12.24
N ASP A 120 16.71 9.88 -12.92
CA ASP A 120 17.36 8.57 -12.80
C ASP A 120 18.79 8.64 -13.33
N PHE A 121 19.74 8.10 -12.57
CA PHE A 121 21.17 8.22 -12.87
C PHE A 121 21.61 7.38 -14.06
N ASP A 122 20.94 6.26 -14.33
CA ASP A 122 21.29 5.33 -15.40
C ASP A 122 20.35 5.39 -16.62
N GLU A 123 19.33 6.25 -16.58
CA GLU A 123 18.34 6.48 -17.64
C GLU A 123 17.72 5.19 -18.24
N ARG A 124 17.71 4.08 -17.49
CA ARG A 124 17.27 2.79 -18.03
C ARG A 124 15.76 2.72 -18.08
N GLU A 125 15.23 2.35 -19.25
CA GLU A 125 13.84 1.91 -19.37
C GLU A 125 13.63 0.65 -18.52
N MET A 126 12.65 0.68 -17.63
CA MET A 126 12.26 -0.50 -16.86
C MET A 126 11.06 -1.14 -17.51
N PHE A 127 11.09 -2.47 -17.68
CA PHE A 127 9.93 -3.22 -18.10
C PHE A 127 9.54 -4.25 -17.05
N CYS A 128 8.24 -4.42 -16.84
CA CYS A 128 7.66 -5.42 -15.96
C CYS A 128 6.79 -6.37 -16.77
N LEU A 129 7.20 -7.65 -16.83
CA LEU A 129 6.39 -8.73 -17.36
C LEU A 129 5.50 -9.26 -16.25
N TYR A 130 4.19 -9.27 -16.47
CA TYR A 130 3.24 -9.81 -15.51
C TYR A 130 2.30 -10.81 -16.19
N LEU A 131 1.93 -11.85 -15.47
CA LEU A 131 1.03 -12.91 -15.93
C LEU A 131 0.15 -13.37 -14.76
N PHE A 132 -1.16 -13.35 -14.97
CA PHE A 132 -2.16 -13.75 -13.99
C PHE A 132 -3.02 -14.88 -14.56
N PRO A 133 -3.21 -15.97 -13.80
CA PRO A 133 -4.11 -17.04 -14.21
C PRO A 133 -5.56 -16.51 -14.24
N GLY A 134 -6.28 -16.82 -15.32
CA GLY A 134 -7.72 -16.53 -15.40
C GLY A 134 -8.52 -17.40 -14.44
N ASN A 135 -9.77 -17.01 -14.18
CA ASN A 135 -10.68 -17.72 -13.26
C ASN A 135 -11.21 -19.08 -13.80
N LYS A 136 -10.58 -19.64 -14.84
CA LYS A 136 -10.87 -21.00 -15.31
C LYS A 136 -10.13 -21.96 -14.40
N GLN A 137 -10.87 -22.83 -13.70
CA GLN A 137 -10.33 -23.85 -12.81
C GLN A 137 -9.41 -24.83 -13.55
N ILE A 138 -8.15 -24.46 -13.76
CA ILE A 138 -7.09 -25.36 -14.19
C ILE A 138 -6.16 -25.54 -13.00
N ARG A 139 -6.41 -26.64 -12.30
CA ARG A 139 -5.65 -27.15 -11.16
C ARG A 139 -4.16 -27.18 -11.50
N ARG A 140 -3.34 -26.55 -10.65
CA ARG A 140 -1.86 -26.47 -10.65
C ARG A 140 -1.23 -25.55 -11.70
N VAL A 141 -1.10 -24.28 -11.34
CA VAL A 141 0.10 -23.50 -11.65
C VAL A 141 0.47 -22.71 -10.40
N ARG A 142 1.67 -22.92 -9.84
CA ARG A 142 2.24 -21.99 -8.87
C ARG A 142 2.55 -20.71 -9.66
N SER A 143 1.68 -19.72 -9.56
CA SER A 143 1.85 -18.43 -10.22
C SER A 143 2.92 -17.61 -9.49
N LEU A 144 3.93 -17.19 -10.23
CA LEU A 144 4.87 -16.15 -9.80
C LEU A 144 4.36 -14.83 -10.38
N GLY A 145 3.39 -14.22 -9.71
CA GLY A 145 2.92 -12.88 -10.08
C GLY A 145 3.93 -11.84 -9.60
N ILE A 146 4.51 -11.08 -10.53
CA ILE A 146 5.31 -9.90 -10.21
C ILE A 146 4.43 -8.70 -10.53
N VAL A 147 3.89 -8.07 -9.49
CA VAL A 147 3.31 -6.73 -9.59
C VAL A 147 4.17 -5.83 -8.74
N GLU A 148 4.89 -4.91 -9.37
CA GLU A 148 5.49 -3.78 -8.68
C GLU A 148 4.38 -2.79 -8.37
N GLY A 149 3.84 -2.91 -7.16
CA GLY A 149 2.98 -1.89 -6.59
C GLY A 149 3.87 -0.85 -5.91
N VAL A 150 3.88 0.38 -6.42
CA VAL A 150 4.40 1.51 -5.64
C VAL A 150 3.31 1.84 -4.62
N VAL A 151 3.51 1.37 -3.39
CA VAL A 151 2.70 1.78 -2.25
C VAL A 151 3.36 3.01 -1.64
N ASP A 152 2.83 4.19 -1.96
CA ASP A 152 3.21 5.42 -1.25
C ASP A 152 2.42 5.48 0.07
N ALA A 153 3.05 5.01 1.15
CA ALA A 153 2.50 5.10 2.49
C ALA A 153 3.14 6.28 3.22
N GLU A 154 2.40 7.37 3.34
CA GLU A 154 2.83 8.53 4.12
C GLU A 154 2.31 8.41 5.56
N ILE A 155 3.17 7.99 6.49
CA ILE A 155 2.88 8.00 7.93
C ILE A 155 3.32 9.35 8.51
N ARG A 156 2.36 10.20 8.90
CA ARG A 156 2.65 11.47 9.58
C ARG A 156 2.37 11.34 11.07
N ILE A 157 3.43 11.38 11.88
CA ILE A 157 3.33 11.51 13.34
C ILE A 157 3.41 13.01 13.66
N LEU A 158 2.27 13.64 13.90
CA LEU A 158 2.21 15.04 14.35
C LEU A 158 2.10 15.06 15.87
N GLY A 159 3.18 15.45 16.56
CA GLY A 159 3.09 15.86 17.95
C GLY A 159 2.63 17.31 17.99
N LEU A 160 1.33 17.57 18.05
CA LEU A 160 0.82 18.93 18.29
C LEU A 160 0.95 19.24 19.78
N GLN A 161 1.73 20.27 20.08
CA GLN A 161 1.72 20.95 21.37
C GLN A 161 1.05 22.30 21.11
N ASP A 162 -0.26 22.37 21.33
CA ASP A 162 -0.93 23.66 21.43
C ASP A 162 -0.46 24.31 22.73
N THR A 163 0.31 25.40 22.61
CA THR A 163 0.53 26.38 23.68
C THR A 163 -0.69 27.26 23.84
#